data_AF-A0A5S3YUR2-F1
#
_entry.id   AF-A0A5S3YUR2-F1
#
_cell.length_a   1.000
_cell.length_b   1.000
_cell.length_c   1.000
_cell.angle_alpha   90.00
_cell.angle_beta   90.00
_cell.angle_gamma   90.00
#
_symmetry.space_group_name_H-M   'P 1'
#
loop_
_entity.id
_entity.type
_entity.pdbx_description
1 polymer ?
#
loop_
_entity_poly.entity_id
_entity_poly.type
_entity_poly.pdbx_seq_one_letter_code
_entity_poly.pdbx_strand_id
1 'polypeptide(L)'
;MKHTLLFMVALGASYSAMAAKDIPIKTNRTLIETKSPIMFAYHDEDASLAELDLETMEFNQLELPKNAFGFDYGKLAGADKISAFVMNKEGIFSVDKNGAKRILATNALLSKLEFEEFEKINFISDINNDGLSDIILPDLTHSEIYLQNSDKTFTKHSFKTQPKYSGNFSSGKLRLDIDLTMVPKVFDINQDGLNDLVFHDKEKIDVLYATSSGYQNSLQTLKLPVETGKLDGVEANRRISKLLDINNDGKLDLVTRYAPIVEGMDSLDVELTFQIFYGKDNGIFATTPLTLPKASGTSRFEFENDFNGDGKNELQKFHVDFGLGTIASMALGGGSTDVDVEISFYAQKTDGSFSDEPDSEKEVEMEIGMGSGDMALTYYTGDINGDGKQDAVFKTGSKTLSVYYGHAETVLNKRRSKIKQKLPEDGNDIKLVDINNDGKHDFVLHFKDDDGKSTIKTILN
;
A
#
# COMPACT_ATOMS: atom_id res chain seq x y z
N MET A 1 -51.42 16.18 23.29
CA MET A 1 -50.01 15.78 23.06
C MET A 1 -49.62 16.28 21.68
N LYS A 2 -48.72 17.26 21.60
CA LYS A 2 -48.25 17.82 20.33
C LYS A 2 -47.10 16.94 19.84
N HIS A 3 -47.25 16.34 18.66
CA HIS A 3 -46.16 15.68 17.95
C HIS A 3 -45.27 16.76 17.33
N THR A 4 -44.05 16.88 17.84
CA THR A 4 -42.99 17.67 17.23
C THR A 4 -42.40 16.84 16.09
N LEU A 5 -42.70 17.25 14.85
CA LEU A 5 -42.07 16.71 13.65
C LEU A 5 -40.64 17.28 13.59
N LEU A 6 -39.65 16.43 13.86
CA LEU A 6 -38.24 16.81 13.74
C LEU A 6 -37.91 16.87 12.24
N PHE A 7 -37.76 18.07 11.70
CA PHE A 7 -37.19 18.27 10.36
C PHE A 7 -35.71 17.89 10.42
N MET A 8 -35.36 16.72 9.89
CA MET A 8 -33.99 16.43 9.48
C MET A 8 -33.67 17.37 8.32
N VAL A 9 -32.90 18.42 8.60
CA VAL A 9 -32.23 19.21 7.56
C VAL A 9 -31.11 18.33 7.03
N ALA A 10 -31.33 17.72 5.87
CA ALA A 10 -30.23 17.18 5.08
C ALA A 10 -29.39 18.36 4.58
N LEU A 11 -28.33 18.71 5.32
CA LEU A 11 -27.27 19.54 4.77
C LEU A 11 -26.64 18.74 3.62
N GLY A 12 -26.92 19.14 2.39
CA GLY A 12 -26.17 18.64 1.25
C GLY A 12 -24.71 19.08 1.40
N ALA A 13 -23.79 18.12 1.44
CA ALA A 13 -22.36 18.41 1.39
C ALA A 13 -22.06 19.23 0.12
N SER A 14 -21.53 20.44 0.29
CA SER A 14 -21.14 21.31 -0.81
C SER A 14 -19.67 21.11 -1.13
N TYR A 15 -19.39 20.17 -2.05
CA TYR A 15 -18.04 19.93 -2.56
C TYR A 15 -17.51 21.15 -3.31
N SER A 16 -16.33 21.64 -2.93
CA SER A 16 -15.70 22.78 -3.58
C SER A 16 -14.46 22.33 -4.35
N ALA A 17 -14.57 22.35 -5.68
CA ALA A 17 -13.46 22.06 -6.57
C ALA A 17 -12.58 23.30 -6.79
N MET A 18 -11.27 23.18 -6.56
CA MET A 18 -10.32 24.23 -6.91
C MET A 18 -10.00 24.26 -8.41
N ALA A 19 -9.41 25.36 -8.88
CA ALA A 19 -8.88 25.46 -10.23
C ALA A 19 -7.71 24.47 -10.42
N ALA A 20 -7.63 23.86 -11.60
CA ALA A 20 -6.52 22.98 -11.93
C ALA A 20 -5.20 23.75 -11.97
N LYS A 21 -4.11 23.15 -11.47
CA LYS A 21 -2.75 23.69 -11.57
C LYS A 21 -1.86 22.77 -12.39
N ASP A 22 -1.02 23.36 -13.23
CA ASP A 22 -0.04 22.63 -14.04
C ASP A 22 1.10 22.09 -13.15
N ILE A 23 1.52 20.85 -13.39
CA ILE A 23 2.73 20.28 -12.79
C ILE A 23 3.95 20.83 -13.55
N PRO A 24 5.03 21.26 -12.88
CA PRO A 24 6.17 21.94 -13.53
C PRO A 24 7.08 20.99 -14.33
N ILE A 25 6.82 19.69 -14.29
CA ILE A 25 7.53 18.66 -15.05
C ILE A 25 6.52 17.87 -15.89
N LYS A 26 7.00 17.28 -16.99
CA LYS A 26 6.27 16.16 -17.59
C LYS A 26 6.27 15.02 -16.58
N THR A 27 5.17 14.30 -16.44
CA THR A 27 5.13 13.11 -15.60
C THR A 27 4.39 12.01 -16.34
N ASN A 28 4.97 10.83 -16.33
CA ASN A 28 4.44 9.62 -16.98
C ASN A 28 4.19 8.50 -15.96
N ARG A 29 4.24 8.83 -14.67
CA ARG A 29 3.94 7.95 -13.55
C ARG A 29 2.83 8.58 -12.70
N THR A 30 2.21 7.80 -11.82
CA THR A 30 1.20 8.30 -10.89
C THR A 30 1.86 9.14 -9.79
N LEU A 31 1.11 10.07 -9.20
CA LEU A 31 1.62 10.82 -8.05
C LEU A 31 1.94 9.88 -6.87
N ILE A 32 3.05 10.19 -6.20
CA ILE A 32 3.49 9.52 -4.98
C ILE A 32 2.93 10.25 -3.77
N GLU A 33 2.07 9.56 -3.03
CA GLU A 33 1.51 10.02 -1.76
C GLU A 33 2.48 9.74 -0.60
N THR A 34 2.53 10.63 0.40
CA THR A 34 3.46 10.54 1.53
C THR A 34 2.79 10.46 2.91
N LYS A 35 1.47 10.22 2.97
CA LYS A 35 0.64 10.33 4.18
C LYS A 35 0.77 11.71 4.87
N SER A 36 1.06 12.73 4.08
CA SER A 36 1.14 14.13 4.49
C SER A 36 0.64 14.99 3.33
N PRO A 37 0.46 16.31 3.54
CA PRO A 37 0.13 17.23 2.44
C PRO A 37 1.22 17.35 1.37
N ILE A 38 2.37 16.70 1.52
CA ILE A 38 3.39 16.63 0.47
C ILE A 38 3.14 15.46 -0.47
N MET A 39 3.23 15.71 -1.77
CA MET A 39 3.25 14.68 -2.82
C MET A 39 4.45 14.86 -3.73
N PHE A 40 4.84 13.80 -4.42
CA PHE A 40 5.87 13.86 -5.46
C PHE A 40 5.32 13.42 -6.82
N ALA A 41 5.70 14.15 -7.86
CA ALA A 41 5.56 13.75 -9.25
C ALA A 41 6.96 13.48 -9.81
N TYR A 42 7.11 12.47 -10.65
CA TYR A 42 8.40 12.18 -11.29
C TYR A 42 8.24 11.77 -12.75
N HIS A 43 9.34 11.92 -13.50
CA HIS A 43 9.55 11.37 -14.83
C HIS A 43 10.75 10.44 -14.78
N ASP A 44 10.54 9.21 -15.20
CA ASP A 44 11.53 8.13 -15.23
C ASP A 44 12.68 8.38 -16.24
N GLU A 45 12.38 8.63 -17.52
CA GLU A 45 13.33 8.79 -18.63
C GLU A 45 14.13 10.10 -18.50
N ASP A 46 13.46 11.21 -18.19
CA ASP A 46 14.08 12.52 -18.01
C ASP A 46 14.79 12.67 -16.65
N ALA A 47 14.63 11.70 -15.74
CA ALA A 47 15.12 11.75 -14.37
C ALA A 47 14.78 13.09 -13.69
N SER A 48 13.49 13.42 -13.63
CA SER A 48 13.01 14.66 -13.02
C SER A 48 12.04 14.38 -11.88
N LEU A 49 12.07 15.24 -10.86
CA LEU A 49 11.27 15.11 -9.65
C LEU A 49 10.71 16.49 -9.26
N ALA A 50 9.43 16.53 -8.94
CA ALA A 50 8.76 17.71 -8.43
C ALA A 50 8.03 17.39 -7.13
N GLU A 51 8.15 18.30 -6.17
CA GLU A 51 7.39 18.29 -4.93
C GLU A 51 6.14 19.16 -5.10
N LEU A 52 5.02 18.69 -4.58
CA LEU A 52 3.77 19.41 -4.44
C LEU A 52 3.43 19.56 -2.96
N ASP A 53 3.19 20.80 -2.53
CA ASP A 53 2.59 21.09 -1.24
C ASP A 53 1.09 21.35 -1.43
N LEU A 54 0.23 20.43 -0.99
CA LEU A 54 -1.22 20.49 -1.19
C LEU A 54 -1.89 21.63 -0.41
N GLU A 55 -1.30 22.07 0.71
CA GLU A 55 -1.87 23.15 1.54
C GLU A 55 -1.82 24.50 0.79
N THR A 56 -0.68 24.76 0.13
CA THR A 56 -0.43 25.98 -0.64
C THR A 56 -0.73 25.81 -2.13
N MET A 57 -0.87 24.55 -2.55
CA MET A 57 -0.90 24.13 -3.95
C MET A 57 0.32 24.65 -4.73
N GLU A 58 1.48 24.79 -4.10
CA GLU A 58 2.72 25.21 -4.74
C GLU A 58 3.53 24.00 -5.19
N PHE A 59 4.16 24.13 -6.36
CA PHE A 59 5.07 23.12 -6.89
C PHE A 59 6.52 23.62 -6.87
N ASN A 60 7.43 22.73 -6.52
CA ASN A 60 8.86 22.95 -6.61
C ASN A 60 9.48 21.82 -7.43
N GLN A 61 10.04 22.13 -8.60
CA GLN A 61 10.94 21.20 -9.27
C GLN A 61 12.23 21.07 -8.45
N LEU A 62 12.66 19.85 -8.17
CA LEU A 62 13.80 19.57 -7.31
C LEU A 62 15.09 19.49 -8.13
N GLU A 63 16.19 20.01 -7.58
CA GLU A 63 17.50 19.94 -8.21
C GLU A 63 18.19 18.62 -7.86
N LEU A 64 18.13 17.65 -8.78
CA LEU A 64 18.70 16.32 -8.57
C LEU A 64 20.23 16.30 -8.70
N PRO A 65 20.93 15.43 -7.93
CA PRO A 65 22.33 15.16 -8.17
C PRO A 65 22.54 14.53 -9.56
N LYS A 66 23.72 14.73 -10.15
CA LYS A 66 24.06 14.12 -11.44
C LYS A 66 23.94 12.60 -11.38
N ASN A 67 23.45 12.01 -12.48
CA ASN A 67 23.28 10.56 -12.65
C ASN A 67 22.43 9.92 -11.54
N ALA A 68 21.40 10.64 -11.08
CA ALA A 68 20.39 10.09 -10.19
C ALA A 68 19.68 8.92 -10.89
N PHE A 69 19.48 7.82 -10.16
CA PHE A 69 18.78 6.65 -10.67
C PHE A 69 17.55 6.26 -9.85
N GLY A 70 17.38 6.83 -8.66
CA GLY A 70 16.15 6.62 -7.94
C GLY A 70 16.00 7.54 -6.74
N PHE A 71 14.80 7.53 -6.20
CA PHE A 71 14.45 8.34 -5.05
C PHE A 71 13.54 7.59 -4.09
N ASP A 72 13.40 8.16 -2.90
CA ASP A 72 12.40 7.87 -1.90
C ASP A 72 12.07 9.16 -1.16
N TYR A 73 11.22 9.09 -0.15
CA TYR A 73 10.85 10.23 0.69
C TYR A 73 10.79 9.83 2.16
N GLY A 74 10.96 10.80 3.05
CA GLY A 74 10.83 10.57 4.47
C GLY A 74 11.08 11.83 5.29
N LYS A 75 11.02 11.69 6.61
CA LYS A 75 11.29 12.77 7.55
C LYS A 75 12.80 12.84 7.83
N LEU A 76 13.43 13.94 7.41
CA LEU A 76 14.82 14.24 7.78
C LEU A 76 14.86 15.01 9.11
N ALA A 77 15.85 14.73 9.94
CA ALA A 77 16.08 15.42 11.20
C ALA A 77 16.19 16.94 10.97
N GLY A 78 15.38 17.71 11.70
CA GLY A 78 15.30 19.16 11.58
C GLY A 78 14.64 19.69 10.31
N ALA A 79 14.00 18.85 9.50
CA ALA A 79 13.11 19.29 8.42
C ALA A 79 11.68 19.43 8.97
N ASP A 80 10.93 20.43 8.52
CA ASP A 80 9.54 20.66 8.97
C ASP A 80 8.55 19.76 8.21
N LYS A 81 8.80 19.51 6.92
CA LYS A 81 7.97 18.66 6.05
C LYS A 81 8.74 17.40 5.61
N ILE A 82 8.04 16.48 4.95
CA ILE A 82 8.67 15.34 4.27
C ILE A 82 9.69 15.86 3.26
N SER A 83 10.82 15.17 3.14
CA SER A 83 11.92 15.51 2.24
C SER A 83 12.13 14.38 1.22
N ALA A 84 12.58 14.73 0.02
CA ALA A 84 13.02 13.76 -0.97
C ALA A 84 14.46 13.29 -0.69
N PHE A 85 14.68 11.99 -0.80
CA PHE A 85 15.96 11.31 -0.71
C PHE A 85 16.30 10.75 -2.09
N VAL A 86 17.39 11.17 -2.70
CA VAL A 86 17.77 10.78 -4.06
C VAL A 86 19.10 10.05 -4.06
N MET A 87 19.17 8.96 -4.82
CA MET A 87 20.34 8.09 -4.89
C MET A 87 21.07 8.22 -6.21
N ASN A 88 22.41 8.23 -6.13
CA ASN A 88 23.29 7.99 -7.26
C ASN A 88 24.47 7.09 -6.83
N LYS A 89 25.45 6.89 -7.71
CA LYS A 89 26.62 6.02 -7.45
C LYS A 89 27.52 6.51 -6.29
N GLU A 90 27.43 7.77 -5.88
CA GLU A 90 28.20 8.33 -4.75
C GLU A 90 27.48 8.20 -3.40
N GLY A 91 26.18 7.96 -3.41
CA GLY A 91 25.37 7.74 -2.21
C GLY A 91 24.00 8.39 -2.27
N ILE A 92 23.50 8.82 -1.11
CA ILE A 92 22.15 9.35 -0.90
C ILE A 92 22.22 10.84 -0.56
N PHE A 93 21.33 11.59 -1.18
CA PHE A 93 21.23 13.03 -1.11
C PHE A 93 19.85 13.43 -0.61
N SER A 94 19.78 14.41 0.29
CA SER A 94 18.55 15.18 0.47
C SER A 94 18.51 16.25 -0.62
N VAL A 95 17.38 16.42 -1.29
CA VAL A 95 17.22 17.36 -2.39
C VAL A 95 16.07 18.32 -2.14
N ASP A 96 16.25 19.57 -2.54
CA ASP A 96 15.21 20.59 -2.60
C ASP A 96 15.33 21.39 -3.91
N LYS A 97 14.59 22.50 -4.03
CA LYS A 97 14.67 23.41 -5.19
C LYS A 97 15.99 24.20 -5.30
N ASN A 98 16.81 24.19 -4.25
CA ASN A 98 18.05 24.96 -4.16
C ASN A 98 19.30 24.07 -4.35
N GLY A 99 19.13 22.74 -4.39
CA GLY A 99 20.21 21.82 -4.70
C GLY A 99 20.09 20.47 -4.02
N ALA A 100 21.12 19.65 -4.24
CA ALA A 100 21.30 18.34 -3.63
C ALA A 100 22.42 18.37 -2.58
N LYS A 101 22.14 17.91 -1.37
CA LYS A 101 23.12 17.74 -0.30
C LYS A 101 23.31 16.26 0.02
N ARG A 102 24.53 15.74 -0.17
CA ARG A 102 24.85 14.36 0.21
C ARG A 102 24.74 14.20 1.73
N ILE A 103 23.92 13.24 2.16
CA ILE A 103 23.70 12.91 3.58
C ILE A 103 24.35 11.58 3.97
N LEU A 104 24.52 10.67 3.01
CA LEU A 104 25.16 9.38 3.24
C LEU A 104 26.00 8.98 2.03
N ALA A 105 27.26 8.63 2.27
CA ALA A 105 28.07 7.92 1.28
C ALA A 105 27.84 6.41 1.44
N THR A 106 27.62 5.68 0.35
CA THR A 106 27.40 4.23 0.40
C THR A 106 28.01 3.51 -0.80
N ASN A 107 28.50 2.30 -0.54
CA ASN A 107 28.98 1.34 -1.54
C ASN A 107 28.08 0.09 -1.59
N ALA A 108 26.83 0.19 -1.14
CA ALA A 108 25.86 -0.90 -1.20
C ALA A 108 25.62 -1.37 -2.65
N LEU A 109 25.03 -2.56 -2.81
CA LEU A 109 24.73 -3.13 -4.12
C LEU A 109 24.01 -2.16 -5.06
N LEU A 110 22.97 -1.47 -4.58
CA LEU A 110 22.18 -0.53 -5.39
C LEU A 110 23.03 0.55 -6.06
N SER A 111 24.06 1.09 -5.41
CA SER A 111 24.92 2.12 -6.01
C SER A 111 25.89 1.58 -7.08
N LYS A 112 25.96 0.25 -7.24
CA LYS A 112 26.79 -0.45 -8.23
C LYS A 112 26.00 -0.96 -9.43
N LEU A 113 24.67 -0.96 -9.35
CA LEU A 113 23.82 -1.39 -10.45
C LEU A 113 23.74 -0.30 -11.53
N GLU A 114 23.38 -0.72 -12.73
CA GLU A 114 23.00 0.18 -13.82
C GLU A 114 21.49 0.18 -13.91
N PHE A 115 20.92 1.39 -13.93
CA PHE A 115 19.50 1.63 -14.09
C PHE A 115 19.32 2.37 -15.40
N GLU A 116 18.36 1.93 -16.21
CA GLU A 116 18.02 2.59 -17.47
C GLU A 116 17.14 3.82 -17.24
N GLU A 117 16.36 3.81 -16.16
CA GLU A 117 15.37 4.82 -15.81
C GLU A 117 15.51 5.28 -14.36
N PHE A 118 14.98 6.47 -14.05
CA PHE A 118 14.87 6.99 -12.70
C PHE A 118 13.65 6.40 -11.99
N GLU A 119 13.88 5.72 -10.87
CA GLU A 119 12.85 4.91 -10.22
C GLU A 119 12.47 5.36 -8.82
N LYS A 120 11.22 5.12 -8.43
CA LYS A 120 10.84 5.15 -7.01
C LYS A 120 11.33 3.85 -6.35
N ILE A 121 12.35 3.94 -5.52
CA ILE A 121 12.94 2.81 -4.80
C ILE A 121 12.54 2.92 -3.33
N ASN A 122 12.10 1.82 -2.71
CA ASN A 122 11.74 1.84 -1.28
C ASN A 122 12.98 1.50 -0.44
N PHE A 123 13.65 2.53 0.07
CA PHE A 123 14.84 2.43 0.92
C PHE A 123 14.79 3.35 2.14
N ILE A 124 13.72 4.14 2.31
CA ILE A 124 13.47 5.02 3.44
C ILE A 124 12.25 4.54 4.23
N SER A 125 12.40 4.39 5.54
CA SER A 125 11.31 4.06 6.45
C SER A 125 11.71 4.45 7.88
N ASP A 126 10.78 5.00 8.65
CA ASP A 126 10.95 5.10 10.11
C ASP A 126 10.79 3.68 10.69
N ILE A 127 11.91 3.03 11.04
CA ILE A 127 11.89 1.63 11.48
C ILE A 127 11.96 1.48 13.00
N ASN A 128 12.37 2.53 13.71
CA ASN A 128 12.40 2.55 15.16
C ASN A 128 11.22 3.34 15.77
N ASN A 129 10.33 3.91 14.94
CA ASN A 129 9.20 4.76 15.30
C ASN A 129 9.59 6.01 16.11
N ASP A 130 10.75 6.61 15.83
CA ASP A 130 11.20 7.83 16.49
C ASP A 130 10.73 9.13 15.78
N GLY A 131 9.99 8.99 14.68
CA GLY A 131 9.48 10.08 13.86
C GLY A 131 10.48 10.59 12.81
N LEU A 132 11.69 10.04 12.75
CA LEU A 132 12.67 10.27 11.70
C LEU A 132 12.74 9.05 10.80
N SER A 133 12.96 9.27 9.51
CA SER A 133 13.08 8.15 8.58
C SER A 133 14.52 7.64 8.49
N ASP A 134 14.67 6.33 8.58
CA ASP A 134 15.94 5.62 8.48
C ASP A 134 16.18 5.14 7.05
N ILE A 135 17.42 4.73 6.76
CA ILE A 135 17.80 4.21 5.44
C ILE A 135 18.06 2.70 5.54
N ILE A 136 17.47 1.92 4.62
CA ILE A 136 17.65 0.47 4.50
C ILE A 136 18.23 0.15 3.12
N LEU A 137 19.44 -0.41 3.09
CA LEU A 137 20.14 -0.76 1.86
C LEU A 137 20.34 -2.27 1.79
N PRO A 138 19.59 -2.98 0.92
CA PRO A 138 19.77 -4.40 0.74
C PRO A 138 21.08 -4.72 0.00
N ASP A 139 21.68 -5.86 0.34
CA ASP A 139 22.82 -6.43 -0.38
C ASP A 139 22.68 -7.96 -0.45
N LEU A 140 23.53 -8.62 -1.25
CA LEU A 140 23.51 -10.05 -1.51
C LEU A 140 23.90 -10.90 -0.31
N THR A 141 24.67 -10.34 0.62
CA THR A 141 25.22 -11.08 1.77
C THR A 141 24.98 -10.40 3.11
N HIS A 142 24.96 -9.06 3.13
CA HIS A 142 24.77 -8.27 4.34
C HIS A 142 24.02 -6.99 4.00
N SER A 143 22.83 -6.82 4.55
CA SER A 143 22.10 -5.56 4.38
C SER A 143 22.53 -4.56 5.45
N GLU A 144 22.39 -3.28 5.12
CA GLU A 144 22.81 -2.17 5.95
C GLU A 144 21.60 -1.32 6.33
N ILE A 145 21.52 -0.98 7.62
CA ILE A 145 20.53 -0.06 8.17
C ILE A 145 21.30 1.15 8.69
N TYR A 146 20.75 2.33 8.46
CA TYR A 146 21.30 3.58 8.94
C TYR A 146 20.21 4.31 9.70
N LEU A 147 20.26 4.21 11.03
CA LEU A 147 19.34 4.87 11.94
C LEU A 147 19.64 6.36 12.00
N GLN A 148 18.66 7.21 11.72
CA GLN A 148 18.85 8.64 11.71
C GLN A 148 18.84 9.19 13.14
N ASN A 149 19.86 9.96 13.48
CA ASN A 149 19.94 10.63 14.77
C ASN A 149 19.39 12.06 14.66
N SER A 150 18.92 12.61 15.78
CA SER A 150 18.40 14.00 15.86
C SER A 150 19.40 15.07 15.44
N ASP A 151 20.71 14.76 15.44
CA ASP A 151 21.80 15.64 15.02
C ASP A 151 22.12 15.55 13.51
N LYS A 152 21.26 14.88 12.72
CA LYS A 152 21.39 14.65 11.27
C LYS A 152 22.51 13.66 10.89
N THR A 153 23.10 12.96 11.86
CA THR A 153 24.02 11.85 11.59
C THR A 153 23.26 10.53 11.47
N PHE A 154 23.94 9.47 11.05
CA PHE A 154 23.36 8.13 10.92
C PHE A 154 24.19 7.09 11.66
N THR A 155 23.53 6.25 12.45
CA THR A 155 24.12 5.10 13.14
C THR A 155 23.96 3.85 12.26
N LYS A 156 25.09 3.28 11.82
CA LYS A 156 25.09 2.11 10.93
C LYS A 156 24.95 0.80 11.70
N HIS A 157 24.04 -0.04 11.23
CA HIS A 157 23.91 -1.46 11.59
C HIS A 157 24.03 -2.32 10.34
N SER A 158 24.56 -3.53 10.50
CA SER A 158 24.66 -4.48 9.40
C SER A 158 24.25 -5.86 9.89
N PHE A 159 23.48 -6.56 9.07
CA PHE A 159 23.00 -7.89 9.39
C PHE A 159 23.10 -8.79 8.17
N LYS A 160 23.30 -10.08 8.42
CA LYS A 160 23.42 -11.07 7.35
C LYS A 160 22.07 -11.27 6.65
N THR A 161 22.09 -11.20 5.32
CA THR A 161 20.92 -11.47 4.47
C THR A 161 21.23 -12.56 3.45
N GLN A 162 20.18 -13.23 3.00
CA GLN A 162 20.25 -14.25 1.95
C GLN A 162 19.04 -14.06 1.03
N PRO A 163 19.11 -13.13 0.06
CA PRO A 163 18.00 -12.91 -0.86
C PRO A 163 17.74 -14.19 -1.67
N LYS A 164 16.47 -14.43 -2.01
CA LYS A 164 16.12 -15.47 -2.98
C LYS A 164 16.54 -14.99 -4.36
N TYR A 165 17.16 -15.88 -5.12
CA TYR A 165 17.52 -15.64 -6.51
C TYR A 165 17.03 -16.79 -7.39
N SER A 166 16.51 -16.45 -8.57
CA SER A 166 16.31 -17.38 -9.67
C SER A 166 17.32 -17.07 -10.75
N GLY A 167 17.67 -18.06 -11.57
CA GLY A 167 18.60 -17.82 -12.66
C GLY A 167 18.41 -18.76 -13.83
N ASN A 168 18.74 -18.26 -15.00
CA ASN A 168 18.74 -19.03 -16.23
C ASN A 168 20.01 -18.78 -17.03
N PHE A 169 20.46 -19.81 -17.73
CA PHE A 169 21.49 -19.67 -18.74
C PHE A 169 20.85 -19.33 -20.07
N SER A 170 21.31 -18.25 -20.70
CA SER A 170 20.92 -17.87 -22.05
C SER A 170 22.15 -17.41 -22.82
N SER A 171 22.38 -18.02 -23.99
CA SER A 171 23.54 -17.72 -24.87
C SER A 171 24.89 -17.75 -24.14
N GLY A 172 25.08 -18.71 -23.22
CA GLY A 172 26.32 -18.87 -22.44
C GLY A 172 26.50 -17.85 -21.31
N LYS A 173 25.50 -17.01 -21.02
CA LYS A 173 25.51 -16.07 -19.89
C LYS A 173 24.51 -16.53 -18.83
N LEU A 174 24.91 -16.45 -17.56
CA LEU A 174 24.00 -16.59 -16.43
C LEU A 174 23.30 -15.24 -16.21
N ARG A 175 21.97 -15.24 -16.19
CA ARG A 175 21.17 -14.14 -15.67
C ARG A 175 20.61 -14.56 -14.31
N LEU A 176 20.68 -13.65 -13.34
CA LEU A 176 20.12 -13.84 -12.01
C LEU A 176 19.04 -12.77 -11.81
N ASP A 177 17.84 -13.22 -11.45
CA ASP A 177 16.79 -12.36 -10.93
C ASP A 177 16.86 -12.44 -9.41
N ILE A 178 17.07 -11.30 -8.77
CA ILE A 178 17.27 -11.18 -7.33
C ILE A 178 16.19 -10.26 -6.80
N ASP A 179 15.39 -10.74 -5.87
CA ASP A 179 14.43 -9.92 -5.16
C ASP A 179 15.13 -9.18 -4.02
N LEU A 180 15.31 -7.87 -4.20
CA LEU A 180 15.90 -6.96 -3.21
C LEU A 180 14.84 -6.15 -2.45
N THR A 181 13.55 -6.45 -2.65
CA THR A 181 12.48 -5.75 -1.96
C THR A 181 12.50 -6.17 -0.48
N MET A 182 13.09 -5.32 0.37
CA MET A 182 13.34 -5.62 1.78
C MET A 182 12.78 -4.54 2.70
N VAL A 183 11.71 -3.83 2.33
CA VAL A 183 11.05 -2.95 3.30
C VAL A 183 10.43 -3.84 4.38
N PRO A 184 10.94 -3.82 5.62
CA PRO A 184 10.40 -4.66 6.66
C PRO A 184 9.04 -4.10 7.09
N LYS A 185 8.18 -4.97 7.59
CA LYS A 185 7.14 -4.52 8.51
C LYS A 185 7.78 -4.26 9.87
N VAL A 186 7.37 -3.18 10.50
CA VAL A 186 7.85 -2.79 11.83
C VAL A 186 6.85 -3.32 12.85
N PHE A 187 7.29 -4.19 13.76
CA PHE A 187 6.42 -4.80 14.76
C PHE A 187 7.21 -5.26 15.98
N ASP A 188 6.73 -5.04 17.21
CA ASP A 188 7.33 -5.58 18.44
C ASP A 188 6.90 -7.05 18.61
N ILE A 189 7.71 -7.98 18.08
CA ILE A 189 7.35 -9.41 18.00
C ILE A 189 7.53 -10.09 19.35
N ASN A 190 8.57 -9.71 20.08
CA ASN A 190 8.89 -10.30 21.38
C ASN A 190 8.26 -9.55 22.57
N GLN A 191 7.51 -8.46 22.32
CA GLN A 191 6.87 -7.61 23.32
C GLN A 191 7.86 -7.02 24.33
N ASP A 192 9.07 -6.67 23.89
CA ASP A 192 10.09 -6.04 24.73
C ASP A 192 10.06 -4.50 24.72
N GLY A 193 9.14 -3.91 23.94
CA GLY A 193 8.97 -2.48 23.75
C GLY A 193 9.86 -1.88 22.68
N LEU A 194 10.65 -2.68 21.96
CA LEU A 194 11.44 -2.26 20.81
C LEU A 194 10.81 -2.75 19.51
N ASN A 195 10.96 -1.96 18.45
CA ASN A 195 10.39 -2.29 17.15
C ASN A 195 11.30 -3.26 16.40
N ASP A 196 10.84 -4.50 16.17
CA ASP A 196 11.57 -5.47 15.35
C ASP A 196 11.25 -5.30 13.86
N LEU A 197 12.15 -5.82 13.01
CA LEU A 197 11.98 -5.78 11.55
C LEU A 197 11.55 -7.15 11.05
N VAL A 198 10.33 -7.21 10.52
CA VAL A 198 9.70 -8.43 10.03
C VAL A 198 9.80 -8.46 8.50
N PHE A 199 10.54 -9.44 8.00
CA PHE A 199 10.67 -9.74 6.58
C PHE A 199 9.87 -11.01 6.29
N HIS A 200 9.23 -11.08 5.13
CA HIS A 200 8.57 -12.31 4.72
C HIS A 200 8.60 -12.49 3.22
N ASP A 201 8.54 -13.75 2.81
CA ASP A 201 8.19 -14.12 1.44
C ASP A 201 6.86 -14.89 1.44
N LYS A 202 6.58 -15.62 0.36
CA LYS A 202 5.35 -16.42 0.24
C LYS A 202 5.32 -17.63 1.20
N GLU A 203 6.43 -17.99 1.82
CA GLU A 203 6.59 -19.25 2.55
C GLU A 203 7.13 -19.08 3.98
N LYS A 204 8.00 -18.10 4.23
CA LYS A 204 8.61 -17.90 5.55
C LYS A 204 8.54 -16.46 6.04
N ILE A 205 8.68 -16.31 7.36
CA ILE A 205 8.81 -15.04 8.08
C ILE A 205 10.15 -15.06 8.81
N ASP A 206 10.95 -14.03 8.61
CA ASP A 206 12.25 -13.81 9.23
C ASP A 206 12.21 -12.48 10.00
N VAL A 207 12.66 -12.48 11.25
CA VAL A 207 12.64 -11.30 12.14
C VAL A 207 14.07 -10.89 12.48
N LEU A 208 14.36 -9.61 12.33
CA LEU A 208 15.55 -8.99 12.89
C LEU A 208 15.17 -8.29 14.19
N TYR A 209 15.49 -8.92 15.32
CA TYR A 209 15.14 -8.36 16.62
C TYR A 209 15.94 -7.09 16.92
N ALA A 210 15.24 -6.11 17.46
CA ALA A 210 15.85 -4.90 18.00
C ALA A 210 16.59 -5.20 19.31
N THR A 211 17.47 -4.27 19.67
CA THR A 211 18.27 -4.27 20.90
C THR A 211 18.40 -2.83 21.37
N SER A 212 18.83 -2.62 22.61
CA SER A 212 19.14 -1.28 23.12
C SER A 212 20.24 -0.54 22.35
N SER A 213 20.99 -1.25 21.50
CA SER A 213 22.05 -0.72 20.67
C SER A 213 21.75 -0.72 19.17
N GLY A 214 20.49 -0.90 18.74
CA GLY A 214 20.10 -1.02 17.32
C GLY A 214 19.46 -2.37 17.05
N TYR A 215 20.05 -3.20 16.20
CA TYR A 215 19.49 -4.52 15.82
C TYR A 215 20.49 -5.67 16.00
N GLN A 216 19.97 -6.89 16.08
CA GLN A 216 20.78 -8.11 15.99
C GLN A 216 21.49 -8.22 14.63
N ASN A 217 22.51 -9.07 14.54
CA ASN A 217 23.32 -9.24 13.33
C ASN A 217 22.81 -10.34 12.38
N SER A 218 21.73 -11.04 12.74
CA SER A 218 21.17 -12.14 11.97
C SER A 218 19.66 -12.25 12.15
N LEU A 219 18.99 -12.59 11.05
CA LEU A 219 17.58 -12.91 11.04
C LEU A 219 17.26 -14.20 11.80
N GLN A 220 16.11 -14.23 12.45
CA GLN A 220 15.55 -15.42 13.10
C GLN A 220 14.24 -15.80 12.41
N THR A 221 14.15 -17.02 11.90
CA THR A 221 12.93 -17.52 11.25
C THR A 221 11.86 -17.86 12.28
N LEU A 222 10.66 -17.30 12.13
CA LEU A 222 9.52 -17.66 12.97
C LEU A 222 8.98 -19.04 12.58
N LYS A 223 8.58 -19.80 13.60
CA LYS A 223 7.93 -21.09 13.39
C LYS A 223 6.46 -20.87 13.03
N LEU A 224 6.08 -21.25 11.81
CA LEU A 224 4.70 -21.19 11.35
C LEU A 224 3.88 -22.36 11.93
N PRO A 225 2.57 -22.16 12.22
CA PRO A 225 1.68 -23.20 12.72
C PRO A 225 1.26 -24.20 11.63
N VAL A 226 1.58 -23.90 10.37
CA VAL A 226 1.23 -24.69 9.19
C VAL A 226 2.36 -24.72 8.17
N GLU A 227 2.39 -25.79 7.38
CA GLU A 227 3.28 -25.91 6.23
C GLU A 227 2.87 -24.96 5.10
N THR A 228 3.86 -24.30 4.52
CA THR A 228 3.78 -23.38 3.39
C THR A 228 4.62 -23.91 2.22
N GLY A 229 4.38 -23.40 1.02
CA GLY A 229 4.95 -23.92 -0.23
C GLY A 229 4.02 -24.92 -0.92
N LYS A 230 4.59 -25.79 -1.77
CA LYS A 230 3.87 -26.95 -2.33
C LYS A 230 3.65 -27.97 -1.21
N LEU A 231 2.42 -28.43 -1.05
CA LEU A 231 2.05 -29.34 0.03
C LEU A 231 2.28 -30.79 -0.38
N ASP A 232 2.76 -31.60 0.56
CA ASP A 232 3.01 -33.01 0.30
C ASP A 232 1.71 -33.81 0.19
N GLY A 233 1.64 -34.69 -0.81
CA GLY A 233 0.50 -35.59 -1.01
C GLY A 233 -0.77 -34.96 -1.59
N VAL A 234 -0.77 -33.67 -1.91
CA VAL A 234 -1.88 -32.96 -2.58
C VAL A 234 -1.36 -31.98 -3.64
N GLU A 235 -2.08 -31.83 -4.75
CA GLU A 235 -1.75 -30.81 -5.77
C GLU A 235 -2.31 -29.44 -5.35
N ALA A 236 -1.70 -28.88 -4.31
CA ALA A 236 -2.06 -27.57 -3.77
C ALA A 236 -0.83 -26.87 -3.21
N ASN A 237 -0.94 -25.55 -3.08
CA ASN A 237 0.02 -24.74 -2.36
C ASN A 237 -0.63 -24.01 -1.19
N ARG A 238 0.17 -23.71 -0.16
CA ARG A 238 -0.20 -22.77 0.89
C ARG A 238 0.83 -21.66 0.95
N ARG A 239 0.39 -20.41 0.96
CA ARG A 239 1.28 -19.24 1.02
C ARG A 239 0.88 -18.30 2.14
N ILE A 240 1.86 -17.57 2.67
CA ILE A 240 1.62 -16.38 3.48
C ILE A 240 0.94 -15.36 2.57
N SER A 241 -0.24 -14.91 2.99
CA SER A 241 -1.03 -13.93 2.25
C SER A 241 -0.87 -12.54 2.86
N LYS A 242 -0.97 -12.41 4.19
CA LYS A 242 -0.83 -11.14 4.90
C LYS A 242 -0.26 -11.36 6.30
N LEU A 243 0.38 -10.32 6.82
CA LEU A 243 0.88 -10.20 8.19
C LEU A 243 0.46 -8.84 8.74
N LEU A 244 -0.40 -8.80 9.74
CA LEU A 244 -0.92 -7.57 10.34
C LEU A 244 -1.56 -7.90 11.69
N ASP A 245 -1.76 -6.90 12.55
CA ASP A 245 -2.59 -7.03 13.74
C ASP A 245 -4.06 -6.82 13.32
N ILE A 246 -4.82 -7.91 13.16
CA ILE A 246 -6.19 -7.87 12.61
C ILE A 246 -7.19 -7.46 13.69
N ASN A 247 -6.97 -7.94 14.92
CA ASN A 247 -7.88 -7.73 16.04
C ASN A 247 -7.44 -6.58 16.98
N ASN A 248 -6.42 -5.82 16.58
CA ASN A 248 -5.86 -4.68 17.30
C ASN A 248 -5.46 -5.05 18.75
N ASP A 249 -4.91 -6.25 18.94
CA ASP A 249 -4.51 -6.78 20.23
C ASP A 249 -3.01 -6.62 20.53
N GLY A 250 -2.29 -5.93 19.65
CA GLY A 250 -0.86 -5.67 19.72
C GLY A 250 0.01 -6.83 19.27
N LYS A 251 -0.55 -7.89 18.66
CA LYS A 251 0.22 -9.07 18.20
C LYS A 251 0.06 -9.26 16.70
N LEU A 252 1.13 -9.75 16.08
CA LEU A 252 1.14 -9.99 14.64
C LEU A 252 0.31 -11.24 14.33
N ASP A 253 -0.72 -11.10 13.49
CA ASP A 253 -1.50 -12.21 12.98
C ASP A 253 -0.98 -12.69 11.62
N LEU A 254 -1.16 -13.97 11.35
CA LEU A 254 -0.79 -14.61 10.09
C LEU A 254 -2.03 -14.99 9.29
N VAL A 255 -2.16 -14.45 8.07
CA VAL A 255 -3.14 -14.92 7.09
C VAL A 255 -2.46 -15.82 6.09
N THR A 256 -2.96 -17.04 5.91
CA THR A 256 -2.51 -17.97 4.86
C THR A 256 -3.58 -18.17 3.82
N ARG A 257 -3.14 -18.42 2.58
CA ARG A 257 -3.99 -18.79 1.44
C ARG A 257 -3.61 -20.19 0.97
N TYR A 258 -4.55 -21.13 1.05
CA TYR A 258 -4.48 -22.43 0.40
C TYR A 258 -5.15 -22.34 -0.97
N ALA A 259 -4.48 -22.85 -2.00
CA ALA A 259 -5.03 -22.93 -3.35
C ALA A 259 -4.61 -24.23 -4.05
N PRO A 260 -5.57 -24.97 -4.61
CA PRO A 260 -5.28 -26.04 -5.57
C PRO A 260 -4.41 -25.55 -6.73
N ILE A 261 -3.48 -26.40 -7.18
CA ILE A 261 -2.65 -26.16 -8.36
C ILE A 261 -3.46 -26.66 -9.56
N VAL A 262 -4.00 -25.73 -10.33
CA VAL A 262 -4.80 -26.00 -11.53
C VAL A 262 -4.22 -25.20 -12.71
N GLU A 263 -4.50 -25.65 -13.93
CA GLU A 263 -3.97 -25.04 -15.16
C GLU A 263 -5.05 -24.22 -15.89
N GLY A 264 -4.61 -23.19 -16.61
CA GLY A 264 -5.48 -22.42 -17.50
C GLY A 264 -6.64 -21.74 -16.77
N MET A 265 -7.82 -21.79 -17.39
CA MET A 265 -9.01 -21.09 -16.93
C MET A 265 -9.63 -21.69 -15.66
N ASP A 266 -9.34 -22.96 -15.34
CA ASP A 266 -9.85 -23.61 -14.12
C ASP A 266 -9.38 -22.89 -12.85
N SER A 267 -8.30 -22.10 -12.95
CA SER A 267 -7.80 -21.24 -11.88
C SER A 267 -8.76 -20.12 -11.45
N LEU A 268 -9.74 -19.76 -12.27
CA LEU A 268 -10.74 -18.74 -11.95
C LEU A 268 -11.81 -19.28 -10.99
N ASP A 269 -12.23 -20.52 -11.21
CA ASP A 269 -13.29 -21.20 -10.45
C ASP A 269 -12.77 -22.00 -9.25
N VAL A 270 -11.45 -21.94 -9.00
CA VAL A 270 -10.83 -22.70 -7.91
C VAL A 270 -11.33 -22.21 -6.55
N GLU A 271 -11.72 -23.13 -5.67
CA GLU A 271 -12.04 -22.80 -4.29
C GLU A 271 -10.75 -22.48 -3.52
N LEU A 272 -10.64 -21.24 -3.05
CA LEU A 272 -9.57 -20.77 -2.20
C LEU A 272 -9.99 -20.85 -0.73
N THR A 273 -9.07 -21.29 0.12
CA THR A 273 -9.27 -21.25 1.57
C THR A 273 -8.29 -20.26 2.19
N PHE A 274 -8.83 -19.26 2.87
CA PHE A 274 -8.03 -18.32 3.66
C PHE A 274 -8.22 -18.60 5.15
N GLN A 275 -7.11 -18.55 5.89
CA GLN A 275 -7.09 -18.87 7.31
C GLN A 275 -6.28 -17.83 8.07
N ILE A 276 -6.84 -17.33 9.17
CA ILE A 276 -6.17 -16.46 10.14
C ILE A 276 -5.66 -17.33 11.28
N PHE A 277 -4.37 -17.19 11.57
CA PHE A 277 -3.75 -17.68 12.79
C PHE A 277 -3.42 -16.46 13.65
N TYR A 278 -4.25 -16.22 14.67
CA TYR A 278 -4.05 -15.09 15.57
C TYR A 278 -2.72 -15.18 16.30
N GLY A 279 -2.07 -14.03 16.47
CA GLY A 279 -0.85 -13.84 17.23
C GLY A 279 -1.05 -14.17 18.70
N LYS A 280 0.06 -14.58 19.31
CA LYS A 280 0.23 -14.87 20.73
C LYS A 280 1.56 -14.29 21.16
N ASP A 281 1.82 -14.38 22.47
CA ASP A 281 3.02 -13.80 23.04
C ASP A 281 4.30 -14.38 22.42
N ASN A 282 5.30 -13.52 22.28
CA ASN A 282 6.63 -13.84 21.77
C ASN A 282 6.63 -14.39 20.32
N GLY A 283 5.86 -13.76 19.42
CA GLY A 283 5.84 -14.11 17.99
C GLY A 283 5.30 -15.50 17.68
N ILE A 284 4.51 -16.07 18.59
CA ILE A 284 3.86 -17.37 18.42
C ILE A 284 2.51 -17.16 17.74
N PHE A 285 2.12 -18.05 16.84
CA PHE A 285 0.77 -18.06 16.28
C PHE A 285 -0.11 -19.12 16.93
N ALA A 286 -1.41 -18.89 16.99
CA ALA A 286 -2.39 -19.91 17.33
C ALA A 286 -2.27 -21.12 16.39
N THR A 287 -2.54 -22.33 16.90
CA THR A 287 -2.51 -23.56 16.10
C THR A 287 -3.87 -23.88 15.46
N THR A 288 -4.93 -23.32 16.01
CA THR A 288 -6.30 -23.44 15.49
C THR A 288 -6.62 -22.17 14.72
N PRO A 289 -6.78 -22.24 13.39
CA PRO A 289 -7.11 -21.06 12.60
C PRO A 289 -8.59 -20.71 12.67
N LEU A 290 -8.89 -19.44 12.45
CA LEU A 290 -10.20 -19.00 11.95
C LEU A 290 -10.20 -19.14 10.42
N THR A 291 -11.19 -19.82 9.86
CA THR A 291 -11.35 -19.93 8.40
C THR A 291 -12.26 -18.82 7.91
N LEU A 292 -11.82 -18.09 6.89
CA LEU A 292 -12.59 -16.99 6.29
C LEU A 292 -13.70 -17.52 5.38
N PRO A 293 -14.68 -16.67 5.00
CA PRO A 293 -15.69 -17.01 4.01
C PRO A 293 -15.09 -17.58 2.72
N LYS A 294 -15.86 -18.41 2.03
CA LYS A 294 -15.42 -19.04 0.78
C LYS A 294 -15.02 -17.99 -0.26
N ALA A 295 -13.93 -18.26 -0.98
CA ALA A 295 -13.37 -17.41 -2.01
C ALA A 295 -13.11 -18.23 -3.28
N SER A 296 -13.30 -17.61 -4.45
CA SER A 296 -12.90 -18.18 -5.74
C SER A 296 -11.51 -17.67 -6.15
N GLY A 297 -10.97 -18.14 -7.28
CA GLY A 297 -9.70 -17.67 -7.84
C GLY A 297 -9.61 -16.15 -8.05
N THR A 298 -10.76 -15.49 -8.20
CA THR A 298 -10.92 -14.05 -8.44
C THR A 298 -11.22 -13.26 -7.18
N SER A 299 -11.31 -13.92 -6.02
CA SER A 299 -11.58 -13.26 -4.74
C SER A 299 -10.31 -12.77 -4.03
N ARG A 300 -10.45 -11.65 -3.35
CA ARG A 300 -9.41 -11.02 -2.51
C ARG A 300 -9.99 -10.58 -1.18
N PHE A 301 -9.18 -10.61 -0.12
CA PHE A 301 -9.54 -10.11 1.21
C PHE A 301 -8.70 -8.92 1.63
N GLU A 302 -9.30 -7.97 2.36
CA GLU A 302 -8.64 -6.83 3.01
C GLU A 302 -9.12 -6.65 4.46
N PHE A 303 -8.30 -6.01 5.29
CA PHE A 303 -8.43 -5.96 6.76
C PHE A 303 -8.00 -4.62 7.39
N GLU A 304 -7.95 -3.54 6.63
CA GLU A 304 -7.23 -2.32 7.07
C GLU A 304 -8.16 -1.16 7.47
N ASN A 305 -9.48 -1.39 7.50
CA ASN A 305 -10.45 -0.31 7.62
C ASN A 305 -11.52 -0.61 8.67
N ASP A 306 -11.74 0.35 9.55
CA ASP A 306 -12.83 0.41 10.53
C ASP A 306 -13.94 1.34 10.00
N PHE A 307 -14.90 0.76 9.28
CA PHE A 307 -16.05 1.50 8.73
C PHE A 307 -17.17 1.68 9.75
N ASN A 308 -17.23 0.82 10.77
CA ASN A 308 -18.28 0.86 11.78
C ASN A 308 -17.91 1.79 12.98
N GLY A 309 -16.63 2.06 13.18
CA GLY A 309 -16.07 2.96 14.20
C GLY A 309 -15.91 2.32 15.58
N ASP A 310 -15.82 1.00 15.68
CA ASP A 310 -15.66 0.26 16.94
C ASP A 310 -14.21 0.02 17.34
N GLY A 311 -13.26 0.51 16.54
CA GLY A 311 -11.82 0.38 16.75
C GLY A 311 -11.26 -0.96 16.28
N LYS A 312 -12.02 -1.77 15.53
CA LYS A 312 -11.54 -3.00 14.89
C LYS A 312 -11.71 -2.90 13.40
N ASN A 313 -10.81 -3.55 12.67
CA ASN A 313 -10.90 -3.54 11.23
C ASN A 313 -11.90 -4.59 10.72
N GLU A 314 -12.72 -4.17 9.77
CA GLU A 314 -13.61 -5.04 9.02
C GLU A 314 -12.87 -5.91 8.02
N LEU A 315 -13.36 -7.13 7.85
CA LEU A 315 -13.01 -7.99 6.71
C LEU A 315 -13.78 -7.52 5.48
N GLN A 316 -13.05 -7.17 4.42
CA GLN A 316 -13.62 -6.90 3.11
C GLN A 316 -13.31 -8.08 2.19
N LYS A 317 -14.32 -8.63 1.52
CA LYS A 317 -14.18 -9.64 0.47
C LYS A 317 -14.56 -9.02 -0.86
N PHE A 318 -13.60 -8.91 -1.75
CA PHE A 318 -13.83 -8.55 -3.15
C PHE A 318 -14.02 -9.84 -3.94
N HIS A 319 -15.03 -9.86 -4.80
CA HIS A 319 -15.29 -10.96 -5.72
C HIS A 319 -15.64 -10.39 -7.08
N VAL A 320 -14.94 -10.88 -8.10
CA VAL A 320 -15.19 -10.48 -9.48
C VAL A 320 -15.66 -11.70 -10.25
N ASP A 321 -16.81 -11.56 -10.91
CA ASP A 321 -17.32 -12.56 -11.84
C ASP A 321 -16.50 -12.54 -13.13
N PHE A 322 -15.47 -13.39 -13.18
CA PHE A 322 -14.52 -13.40 -14.29
C PHE A 322 -14.89 -14.47 -15.31
N GLY A 323 -15.75 -14.11 -16.26
CA GLY A 323 -16.13 -14.97 -17.38
C GLY A 323 -15.26 -14.80 -18.62
N LEU A 324 -15.46 -15.68 -19.61
CA LEU A 324 -14.87 -15.56 -20.95
C LEU A 324 -15.16 -14.22 -21.64
N GLY A 325 -16.34 -13.63 -21.36
CA GLY A 325 -16.72 -12.31 -21.87
C GLY A 325 -15.78 -11.21 -21.35
N THR A 326 -15.51 -11.20 -20.05
CA THR A 326 -14.57 -10.27 -19.41
C THR A 326 -13.17 -10.37 -20.02
N ILE A 327 -12.68 -11.61 -20.19
CA ILE A 327 -11.37 -11.87 -20.83
C ILE A 327 -11.33 -11.34 -22.26
N ALA A 328 -12.39 -11.62 -23.05
CA ALA A 328 -12.48 -11.15 -24.42
C ALA A 328 -12.53 -9.63 -24.50
N SER A 329 -13.29 -8.97 -23.62
CA SER A 329 -13.36 -7.52 -23.54
C SER A 329 -12.00 -6.91 -23.22
N MET A 330 -11.27 -7.44 -22.24
CA MET A 330 -9.91 -6.99 -21.93
C MET A 330 -8.95 -7.15 -23.13
N ALA A 331 -8.99 -8.31 -23.78
CA ALA A 331 -8.10 -8.59 -24.92
C ALA A 331 -8.37 -7.68 -26.12
N LEU A 332 -9.64 -7.30 -26.35
CA LEU A 332 -10.05 -6.40 -27.42
C LEU A 332 -9.92 -4.91 -27.04
N GLY A 333 -10.04 -4.61 -25.74
CA GLY A 333 -10.07 -3.26 -25.18
C GLY A 333 -8.70 -2.69 -24.80
N GLY A 334 -7.60 -3.38 -25.11
CA GLY A 334 -6.25 -2.90 -24.80
C GLY A 334 -5.78 -3.22 -23.38
N GLY A 335 -6.39 -4.20 -22.71
CA GLY A 335 -5.91 -4.73 -21.43
C GLY A 335 -6.71 -4.31 -20.19
N SER A 336 -7.74 -3.47 -20.31
CA SER A 336 -8.69 -3.14 -19.24
C SER A 336 -10.16 -3.29 -19.70
N THR A 337 -11.06 -3.43 -18.74
CA THR A 337 -12.52 -3.42 -18.96
C THR A 337 -13.25 -3.08 -17.67
N ASP A 338 -14.43 -2.48 -17.78
CA ASP A 338 -15.36 -2.36 -16.67
C ASP A 338 -16.00 -3.73 -16.36
N VAL A 339 -16.11 -4.06 -15.07
CA VAL A 339 -16.77 -5.27 -14.55
C VAL A 339 -17.57 -4.95 -13.30
N ASP A 340 -18.61 -5.74 -13.06
CA ASP A 340 -19.31 -5.74 -11.78
C ASP A 340 -18.47 -6.50 -10.74
N VAL A 341 -18.19 -5.82 -9.63
CA VAL A 341 -17.47 -6.35 -8.47
C VAL A 341 -18.44 -6.40 -7.29
N GLU A 342 -18.60 -7.59 -6.73
CA GLU A 342 -19.30 -7.76 -5.45
C GLU A 342 -18.29 -7.57 -4.31
N ILE A 343 -18.63 -6.71 -3.36
CA ILE A 343 -17.82 -6.41 -2.19
C ILE A 343 -18.66 -6.66 -0.96
N SER A 344 -18.34 -7.71 -0.22
CA SER A 344 -18.98 -8.06 1.04
C SER A 344 -18.11 -7.64 2.22
N PHE A 345 -18.74 -7.08 3.26
CA PHE A 345 -18.11 -6.51 4.44
C PHE A 345 -18.60 -7.24 5.69
N TYR A 346 -17.68 -7.65 6.56
CA TYR A 346 -17.96 -8.41 7.76
C TYR A 346 -17.36 -7.69 8.97
N ALA A 347 -18.22 -7.29 9.91
CA ALA A 347 -17.84 -6.68 11.18
C ALA A 347 -17.08 -7.68 12.05
N GLN A 348 -16.02 -7.23 12.70
CA GLN A 348 -15.24 -8.08 13.57
C GLN A 348 -15.89 -8.20 14.96
N LYS A 349 -16.15 -9.43 15.39
CA LYS A 349 -16.73 -9.72 16.71
C LYS A 349 -15.72 -9.47 17.83
N THR A 350 -16.18 -9.50 19.07
CA THR A 350 -15.33 -9.31 20.26
C THR A 350 -14.28 -10.40 20.44
N ASP A 351 -14.51 -11.59 19.90
CA ASP A 351 -13.55 -12.71 19.93
C ASP A 351 -12.64 -12.75 18.69
N GLY A 352 -12.66 -11.69 17.87
CA GLY A 352 -11.92 -11.60 16.61
C GLY A 352 -12.61 -12.28 15.42
N SER A 353 -13.63 -13.11 15.64
CA SER A 353 -14.27 -13.84 14.56
C SER A 353 -15.17 -12.97 13.67
N PHE A 354 -15.53 -13.49 12.50
CA PHE A 354 -16.47 -12.87 11.56
C PHE A 354 -17.77 -13.68 11.50
N SER A 355 -18.84 -13.09 10.96
CA SER A 355 -20.08 -13.83 10.66
C SER A 355 -19.95 -14.62 9.36
N ASP A 356 -20.77 -15.66 9.20
CA ASP A 356 -20.80 -16.45 7.96
C ASP A 356 -21.40 -15.63 6.79
N GLU A 357 -22.35 -14.74 7.10
CA GLU A 357 -22.98 -13.81 6.17
C GLU A 357 -22.42 -12.39 6.37
N PRO A 358 -22.31 -11.59 5.29
CA PRO A 358 -21.82 -10.21 5.38
C PRO A 358 -22.84 -9.29 6.07
N ASP A 359 -22.33 -8.31 6.82
CA ASP A 359 -23.12 -7.24 7.44
C ASP A 359 -23.53 -6.17 6.42
N SER A 360 -22.77 -6.03 5.35
CA SER A 360 -23.07 -5.17 4.21
C SER A 360 -22.48 -5.73 2.92
N GLU A 361 -23.18 -5.53 1.82
CA GLU A 361 -22.74 -5.93 0.48
C GLU A 361 -22.93 -4.78 -0.50
N LYS A 362 -22.01 -4.66 -1.46
CA LYS A 362 -22.00 -3.61 -2.48
C LYS A 362 -21.64 -4.22 -3.82
N GLU A 363 -22.47 -3.97 -4.80
CA GLU A 363 -22.17 -4.27 -6.20
C GLU A 363 -21.78 -2.96 -6.88
N VAL A 364 -20.57 -2.92 -7.43
CA VAL A 364 -19.99 -1.72 -8.03
C VAL A 364 -19.33 -2.07 -9.35
N GLU A 365 -19.65 -1.30 -10.39
CA GLU A 365 -18.95 -1.36 -11.67
C GLU A 365 -17.58 -0.68 -11.52
N MET A 366 -16.51 -1.43 -11.75
CA MET A 366 -15.12 -0.99 -11.61
C MET A 366 -14.33 -1.36 -12.84
N GLU A 367 -13.44 -0.46 -13.27
CA GLU A 367 -12.44 -0.77 -14.28
C GLU A 367 -11.37 -1.67 -13.66
N ILE A 368 -11.10 -2.82 -14.30
CA ILE A 368 -10.02 -3.72 -13.94
C ILE A 368 -9.05 -3.91 -15.11
N GLY A 369 -7.76 -3.95 -14.81
CA GLY A 369 -6.69 -4.14 -15.80
C GLY A 369 -5.89 -5.42 -15.59
N MET A 370 -5.26 -5.93 -16.66
CA MET A 370 -4.38 -7.10 -16.67
C MET A 370 -2.97 -6.84 -16.06
N GLY A 371 -2.82 -5.84 -15.21
CA GLY A 371 -1.54 -5.47 -14.58
C GLY A 371 -0.91 -6.62 -13.77
N SER A 372 0.42 -6.59 -13.64
CA SER A 372 1.24 -7.68 -13.10
C SER A 372 0.81 -8.16 -11.70
N GLY A 373 0.25 -9.37 -11.65
CA GLY A 373 0.23 -10.23 -10.46
C GLY A 373 -1.05 -10.19 -9.61
N ASP A 374 -1.65 -9.02 -9.43
CA ASP A 374 -2.88 -8.81 -8.67
C ASP A 374 -3.87 -7.95 -9.48
N MET A 375 -5.16 -8.29 -9.43
CA MET A 375 -6.21 -7.43 -9.96
C MET A 375 -6.16 -6.09 -9.24
N ALA A 376 -5.75 -5.03 -9.95
CA ALA A 376 -5.72 -3.68 -9.41
C ALA A 376 -7.16 -3.15 -9.32
N LEU A 377 -7.83 -3.46 -8.20
CA LEU A 377 -9.13 -2.89 -7.88
C LEU A 377 -8.92 -1.48 -7.33
N THR A 378 -9.34 -0.48 -8.09
CA THR A 378 -9.30 0.91 -7.64
C THR A 378 -10.41 1.16 -6.61
N TYR A 379 -10.04 1.07 -5.35
CA TYR A 379 -10.88 1.29 -4.18
C TYR A 379 -10.19 2.27 -3.24
N TYR A 380 -10.93 3.24 -2.70
CA TYR A 380 -10.38 4.23 -1.77
C TYR A 380 -11.15 4.22 -0.47
N THR A 381 -10.42 4.39 0.63
CA THR A 381 -10.98 4.51 1.97
C THR A 381 -10.44 5.73 2.68
N GLY A 382 -11.31 6.40 3.42
CA GLY A 382 -10.98 7.57 4.23
C GLY A 382 -12.25 8.14 4.86
N ASP A 383 -12.13 8.87 5.97
CA ASP A 383 -13.23 9.62 6.55
C ASP A 383 -13.55 10.84 5.67
N ILE A 384 -14.58 10.75 4.82
CA ILE A 384 -14.96 11.80 3.86
C ILE A 384 -15.89 12.83 4.51
N ASN A 385 -16.58 12.45 5.59
CA ASN A 385 -17.61 13.29 6.22
C ASN A 385 -17.21 13.86 7.59
N GLY A 386 -16.07 13.42 8.15
CA GLY A 386 -15.48 13.87 9.40
C GLY A 386 -16.13 13.27 10.64
N ASP A 387 -16.75 12.09 10.54
CA ASP A 387 -17.47 11.44 11.65
C ASP A 387 -16.63 10.40 12.42
N GLY A 388 -15.36 10.26 12.06
CA GLY A 388 -14.39 9.35 12.66
C GLY A 388 -14.50 7.90 12.18
N LYS A 389 -15.37 7.58 11.21
CA LYS A 389 -15.43 6.27 10.55
C LYS A 389 -14.80 6.33 9.17
N GLN A 390 -14.20 5.23 8.74
CA GLN A 390 -13.78 5.12 7.35
C GLN A 390 -15.00 5.04 6.44
N ASP A 391 -14.93 5.72 5.29
CA ASP A 391 -15.92 5.61 4.22
C ASP A 391 -15.33 4.85 3.03
N ALA A 392 -16.20 4.21 2.25
CA ALA A 392 -15.84 3.49 1.04
C ALA A 392 -16.14 4.34 -0.21
N VAL A 393 -15.12 4.59 -1.04
CA VAL A 393 -15.25 5.37 -2.27
C VAL A 393 -14.91 4.54 -3.50
N PHE A 394 -15.76 4.62 -4.52
CA PHE A 394 -15.60 3.91 -5.78
C PHE A 394 -15.67 4.87 -6.97
N LYS A 395 -14.72 4.77 -7.90
CA LYS A 395 -14.82 5.41 -9.22
C LYS A 395 -15.87 4.66 -10.05
N THR A 396 -17.00 5.30 -10.32
CA THR A 396 -18.08 4.75 -11.15
C THR A 396 -18.15 5.54 -12.46
N GLY A 397 -17.44 5.04 -13.48
CA GLY A 397 -17.26 5.72 -14.77
C GLY A 397 -16.39 6.98 -14.69
N SER A 398 -16.34 7.74 -15.78
CA SER A 398 -15.42 8.89 -15.94
C SER A 398 -15.79 10.18 -15.20
N LYS A 399 -16.95 10.20 -14.51
CA LYS A 399 -17.52 11.46 -13.95
C LYS A 399 -18.12 11.35 -12.55
N THR A 400 -18.06 10.17 -11.91
CA THR A 400 -18.76 9.96 -10.64
C THR A 400 -17.89 9.19 -9.67
N LEU A 401 -17.71 9.74 -8.47
CA LEU A 401 -17.29 8.98 -7.30
C LEU A 401 -18.54 8.62 -6.50
N SER A 402 -18.73 7.33 -6.25
CA SER A 402 -19.77 6.79 -5.39
C SER A 402 -19.20 6.63 -3.98
N VAL A 403 -19.77 7.35 -3.01
CA VAL A 403 -19.34 7.32 -1.61
C VAL A 403 -20.38 6.58 -0.78
N TYR A 404 -19.97 5.51 -0.10
CA TYR A 404 -20.75 4.83 0.92
C TYR A 404 -20.16 5.18 2.27
N TYR A 405 -20.90 5.94 3.07
CA TYR A 405 -20.40 6.36 4.37
C TYR A 405 -20.38 5.20 5.38
N GLY A 406 -19.40 5.18 6.28
CA GLY A 406 -19.33 4.30 7.44
C GLY A 406 -20.61 4.36 8.28
N HIS A 407 -20.97 3.23 8.89
CA HIS A 407 -22.18 3.12 9.71
C HIS A 407 -22.05 2.05 10.79
N ALA A 408 -22.25 2.44 12.05
CA ALA A 408 -22.00 1.59 13.21
C ALA A 408 -22.74 0.23 13.20
N GLU A 409 -23.98 0.18 12.72
CA GLU A 409 -24.77 -1.07 12.76
C GLU A 409 -24.69 -1.90 11.48
N THR A 410 -24.35 -1.27 10.35
CA THR A 410 -24.43 -1.93 9.03
C THR A 410 -23.11 -1.92 8.30
N VAL A 411 -22.02 -1.56 8.99
CA VAL A 411 -20.68 -1.30 8.47
C VAL A 411 -20.62 -0.11 7.50
N LEU A 412 -21.43 -0.14 6.45
CA LEU A 412 -21.61 0.94 5.49
C LEU A 412 -23.09 1.28 5.33
N ASN A 413 -23.37 2.53 5.00
CA ASN A 413 -24.71 2.96 4.62
C ASN A 413 -25.19 2.26 3.34
N LYS A 414 -26.48 1.94 3.29
CA LYS A 414 -27.10 1.28 2.10
C LYS A 414 -27.15 2.21 0.88
N ARG A 415 -27.33 3.51 1.09
CA ARG A 415 -27.41 4.51 0.02
C ARG A 415 -26.06 5.18 -0.17
N ARG A 416 -25.64 5.30 -1.42
CA ARG A 416 -24.47 6.10 -1.79
C ARG A 416 -24.78 7.58 -1.94
N SER A 417 -23.82 8.40 -1.53
CA SER A 417 -23.64 9.75 -2.04
C SER A 417 -22.89 9.72 -3.38
N LYS A 418 -23.03 10.79 -4.18
CA LYS A 418 -22.37 10.90 -5.48
C LYS A 418 -21.63 12.23 -5.58
N ILE A 419 -20.34 12.18 -5.84
CA ILE A 419 -19.55 13.36 -6.20
C ILE A 419 -19.42 13.35 -7.72
N LYS A 420 -20.00 14.37 -8.37
CA LYS A 420 -20.01 14.50 -9.83
C LYS A 420 -18.91 15.45 -10.29
N GLN A 421 -17.86 14.91 -10.87
CA GLN A 421 -16.69 15.65 -11.32
C GLN A 421 -16.01 14.85 -12.42
N LYS A 422 -15.44 15.48 -13.46
CA LYS A 422 -14.55 14.78 -14.41
C LYS A 422 -13.44 14.11 -13.59
N LEU A 423 -13.25 12.81 -13.77
CA LEU A 423 -12.23 12.02 -13.10
C LEU A 423 -11.09 11.69 -14.06
N PRO A 424 -9.87 11.43 -13.53
CA PRO A 424 -8.79 10.81 -14.29
C PRO A 424 -9.24 9.50 -14.92
N GLU A 425 -8.59 9.12 -16.04
CA GLU A 425 -8.83 7.84 -16.69
C GLU A 425 -8.32 6.71 -15.80
N ASP A 426 -7.07 6.76 -15.36
CA ASP A 426 -6.52 5.83 -14.38
C ASP A 426 -7.06 6.12 -12.97
N GLY A 427 -7.62 5.11 -12.31
CA GLY A 427 -8.05 5.20 -10.93
C GLY A 427 -6.91 5.48 -9.94
N ASN A 428 -5.68 5.07 -10.24
CA ASN A 428 -4.52 5.30 -9.38
C ASN A 428 -4.12 6.79 -9.30
N ASP A 429 -4.63 7.62 -10.21
CA ASP A 429 -4.44 9.06 -10.26
C ASP A 429 -5.46 9.84 -9.40
N ILE A 430 -6.23 9.15 -8.56
CA ILE A 430 -7.09 9.73 -7.51
C ILE A 430 -6.50 9.36 -6.15
N LYS A 431 -6.25 10.35 -5.29
CA LYS A 431 -5.74 10.16 -3.91
C LYS A 431 -6.67 10.81 -2.89
N LEU A 432 -6.65 10.27 -1.67
CA LEU A 432 -7.38 10.80 -0.52
C LEU A 432 -6.38 11.34 0.51
N VAL A 433 -6.48 12.62 0.84
CA VAL A 433 -5.60 13.29 1.81
C VAL A 433 -6.39 14.37 2.54
N ASP A 434 -6.27 14.49 3.85
CA ASP A 434 -6.77 15.67 4.58
C ASP A 434 -5.84 16.86 4.28
N ILE A 435 -6.27 17.74 3.37
CA ILE A 435 -5.42 18.83 2.85
C ILE A 435 -5.47 20.03 3.78
N ASN A 436 -6.61 20.29 4.41
CA ASN A 436 -6.86 21.47 5.21
C ASN A 436 -6.83 21.21 6.73
N ASN A 437 -6.52 19.97 7.13
CA ASN A 437 -6.51 19.48 8.51
C ASN A 437 -7.85 19.69 9.23
N ASP A 438 -8.97 19.56 8.51
CA ASP A 438 -10.32 19.66 9.09
C ASP A 438 -10.87 18.31 9.59
N GLY A 439 -10.10 17.24 9.45
CA GLY A 439 -10.46 15.87 9.84
C GLY A 439 -11.20 15.11 8.74
N LYS A 440 -11.39 15.68 7.55
CA LYS A 440 -11.94 14.99 6.39
C LYS A 440 -10.87 14.74 5.35
N HIS A 441 -10.90 13.58 4.73
CA HIS A 441 -10.07 13.30 3.56
C HIS A 441 -10.65 13.99 2.34
N ASP A 442 -9.85 14.85 1.70
CA ASP A 442 -10.13 15.50 0.43
C ASP A 442 -9.65 14.67 -0.76
N PHE A 443 -10.09 15.01 -1.98
CA PHE A 443 -9.64 14.32 -3.19
C PHE A 443 -8.57 15.11 -3.93
N VAL A 444 -7.49 14.44 -4.31
CA VAL A 444 -6.49 14.93 -5.28
C VAL A 444 -6.68 14.15 -6.58
N LEU A 445 -6.93 14.87 -7.69
CA LEU A 445 -7.15 14.31 -9.02
C LEU A 445 -6.00 14.72 -9.94
N HIS A 446 -5.29 13.74 -10.48
CA HIS A 446 -4.19 13.94 -11.42
C HIS A 446 -4.65 13.64 -12.85
N PHE A 447 -4.59 14.63 -13.73
CA PHE A 447 -4.93 14.46 -15.14
C PHE A 447 -3.67 14.56 -15.98
N LYS A 448 -3.48 13.58 -16.87
CA LYS A 448 -2.43 13.55 -17.88
C LYS A 448 -3.04 13.77 -19.25
N ASP A 449 -2.33 14.44 -20.14
CA ASP A 449 -2.62 14.44 -21.57
C ASP A 449 -1.62 13.58 -22.35
N ASP A 450 -1.91 13.36 -23.63
CA ASP A 450 -1.12 12.51 -24.52
C ASP A 450 0.32 13.02 -24.73
N ASP A 451 0.59 14.31 -24.45
CA ASP A 451 1.91 14.95 -24.59
C ASP A 451 2.75 14.90 -23.29
N GLY A 452 2.20 14.27 -22.24
CA GLY A 452 2.79 14.15 -20.91
C GLY A 452 2.64 15.39 -20.02
N LYS A 453 1.90 16.41 -20.49
CA LYS A 453 1.56 17.55 -19.65
C LYS A 453 0.49 17.11 -18.67
N SER A 454 0.70 17.47 -17.41
CA SER A 454 -0.15 17.01 -16.32
C SER A 454 -0.65 18.15 -15.47
N THR A 455 -1.84 17.96 -14.92
CA THR A 455 -2.50 18.94 -14.04
C THR A 455 -3.06 18.25 -12.81
N ILE A 456 -3.11 18.99 -11.71
CA ILE A 456 -3.73 18.54 -10.46
C ILE A 456 -4.95 19.39 -10.18
N LYS A 457 -6.02 18.74 -9.73
CA LYS A 457 -7.22 19.36 -9.23
C LYS A 457 -7.59 18.77 -7.88
N THR A 458 -7.96 19.61 -6.92
CA THR A 458 -8.43 19.16 -5.60
C THR A 458 -9.95 19.36 -5.46
N ILE A 459 -10.58 18.49 -4.67
CA ILE A 459 -11.97 18.63 -4.21
C ILE A 459 -11.93 18.62 -2.69
N LEU A 460 -12.25 19.76 -2.09
CA LEU A 460 -12.33 19.91 -0.63
C LEU A 460 -13.72 19.51 -0.10
N ASN A 461 -13.76 18.80 1.03
CA ASN A 461 -14.95 18.17 1.62
C ASN A 461 -15.55 18.87 2.84
#